data_AF-A0A6L4B2U6-F1
#
_entry.id   AF-A0A6L4B2U6-F1
#
_cell.length_a   1.000
_cell.length_b   1.000
_cell.length_c   1.000
_cell.angle_alpha   90.00
_cell.angle_beta   90.00
_cell.angle_gamma   90.00
#
_symmetry.space_group_name_H-M   'P 1'
#
loop_
_entity.id
_entity.type
_entity.pdbx_description
1 polymer ?
#
loop_
_entity_poly.entity_id
_entity_poly.type
_entity_poly.pdbx_seq_one_letter_code
_entity_poly.pdbx_strand_id
1 'polypeptide(L)'
;MTDAVMAGNRAAVLEAPRPRALCAFAEKLTRDPGACGEDDPAPLRALGLSDRALHDLVLVVAYFNFVNRIASGLEVQLEPGEPARER
;
A
#
# COMPACT_ATOMS: atom_id res chain seq x y z
N MET A 1 -10.34 2.16 11.63
CA MET A 1 -9.38 1.93 10.51
C MET A 1 -7.96 1.86 11.04
N THR A 2 -7.44 2.90 11.70
CA THR A 2 -6.07 2.91 12.25
C THR A 2 -5.81 1.71 13.16
N ASP A 3 -6.73 1.39 14.06
CA ASP A 3 -6.58 0.22 14.96
C ASP A 3 -6.51 -1.11 14.19
N ALA A 4 -7.29 -1.25 13.12
CA ALA A 4 -7.27 -2.45 12.28
C ALA A 4 -5.95 -2.57 11.49
N VAL A 5 -5.37 -1.45 11.05
CA VAL A 5 -4.04 -1.42 10.43
C VAL A 5 -2.98 -1.83 11.44
N MET A 6 -3.00 -1.25 12.64
CA MET A 6 -2.03 -1.57 13.70
C MET A 6 -2.15 -3.02 14.19
N ALA A 7 -3.36 -3.58 14.20
CA ALA A 7 -3.61 -4.97 14.54
C ALA A 7 -3.33 -5.96 13.38
N GLY A 8 -2.92 -5.48 12.19
CA GLY A 8 -2.71 -6.33 11.01
C GLY A 8 -4.01 -6.97 10.48
N ASN A 9 -5.19 -6.48 10.89
CA ASN A 9 -6.47 -7.04 10.49
C ASN A 9 -6.89 -6.53 9.11
N ARG A 10 -6.36 -7.16 8.05
CA ARG A 10 -6.67 -6.81 6.65
C ARG A 10 -8.17 -6.84 6.35
N ALA A 11 -8.91 -7.83 6.85
CA ALA A 11 -10.34 -7.95 6.57
C ALA A 11 -11.10 -6.71 7.05
N ALA A 12 -10.87 -6.29 8.30
CA ALA A 12 -11.48 -5.11 8.88
C ALA A 12 -11.07 -3.79 8.18
N VAL A 13 -9.83 -3.70 7.68
CA VAL A 13 -9.39 -2.55 6.87
C VAL A 13 -10.18 -2.45 5.57
N LEU A 14 -10.47 -3.58 4.93
CA LEU A 14 -11.08 -3.64 3.60
C LEU A 14 -12.62 -3.59 3.62
N GLU A 15 -13.28 -3.49 4.77
CA GLU A 15 -14.74 -3.36 4.87
C GLU A 15 -15.24 -2.05 4.23
N ALA A 16 -14.49 -0.96 4.39
CA ALA A 16 -14.86 0.35 3.85
C ALA A 16 -14.43 0.52 2.37
N PRO A 17 -15.26 1.17 1.52
CA PRO A 17 -14.95 1.35 0.09
C PRO A 17 -13.64 2.09 -0.19
N ARG A 18 -13.34 3.13 0.58
CA ARG A 18 -12.14 3.96 0.36
C ARG A 18 -10.83 3.22 0.67
N PRO A 19 -10.63 2.62 1.85
CA PRO A 19 -9.46 1.79 2.11
C PRO A 19 -9.29 0.63 1.13
N ARG A 20 -10.40 -0.01 0.73
CA ARG A 20 -10.35 -1.08 -0.27
C ARG A 20 -9.81 -0.59 -1.61
N ALA A 21 -10.29 0.54 -2.11
CA ALA A 21 -9.82 1.12 -3.36
C ALA A 21 -8.35 1.57 -3.27
N LEU A 22 -7.94 2.16 -2.14
CA LEU A 22 -6.54 2.53 -1.89
C LEU A 22 -5.62 1.31 -1.93
N CYS A 23 -5.99 0.24 -1.22
CA CYS A 23 -5.22 -1.01 -1.21
C CYS A 23 -5.17 -1.67 -2.59
N ALA A 24 -6.26 -1.65 -3.36
CA ALA A 24 -6.29 -2.21 -4.71
C ALA A 24 -5.35 -1.47 -5.67
N PHE A 25 -5.35 -0.14 -5.63
CA PHE A 25 -4.42 0.67 -6.43
C PHE A 25 -2.96 0.45 -6.00
N ALA A 26 -2.69 0.42 -4.69
CA ALA A 26 -1.36 0.11 -4.16
C ALA A 26 -0.87 -1.28 -4.59
N GLU A 27 -1.75 -2.29 -4.55
CA GLU A 27 -1.44 -3.65 -4.98
C GLU A 27 -1.09 -3.72 -6.47
N LYS A 28 -1.86 -3.05 -7.34
CA LYS A 28 -1.56 -2.95 -8.78
C LYS A 28 -0.19 -2.29 -9.01
N LEU A 29 0.03 -1.12 -8.40
CA LEU A 29 1.28 -0.36 -8.55
C LEU A 29 2.51 -1.12 -8.01
N THR A 30 2.34 -1.99 -7.00
CA THR A 30 3.40 -2.86 -6.50
C THR A 30 3.69 -4.05 -7.40
N ARG A 31 2.66 -4.71 -7.95
CA ARG A 31 2.81 -5.96 -8.71
C ARG A 31 3.13 -5.73 -10.19
N ASP A 32 2.51 -4.73 -10.79
CA ASP A 32 2.63 -4.43 -12.22
C ASP A 32 2.56 -2.91 -12.46
N PRO A 33 3.61 -2.16 -12.06
CA PRO A 33 3.65 -0.71 -12.26
C PRO A 33 3.62 -0.33 -13.76
N GLY A 34 4.01 -1.23 -14.67
CA GLY A 34 3.99 -0.97 -16.11
C GLY A 34 2.58 -1.00 -16.72
N ALA A 35 1.64 -1.71 -16.09
CA ALA A 35 0.23 -1.73 -16.48
C ALA A 35 -0.61 -0.60 -15.84
N CYS A 36 -0.02 0.27 -15.02
CA CYS A 36 -0.70 1.45 -14.50
C CYS A 36 -0.84 2.52 -15.60
N GLY A 37 -2.08 2.93 -15.90
CA GLY A 37 -2.43 3.93 -16.90
C GLY A 37 -3.26 5.09 -16.34
N GLU A 38 -3.65 5.99 -17.22
CA GLU A 38 -4.35 7.24 -16.86
C GLU A 38 -5.71 7.03 -16.17
N ASP A 39 -6.37 5.89 -16.43
CA ASP A 39 -7.69 5.56 -15.90
C ASP A 39 -7.64 4.93 -14.51
N ASP A 40 -6.50 4.38 -14.07
CA ASP A 40 -6.39 3.70 -12.77
C ASP A 40 -6.72 4.57 -11.55
N PRO A 41 -6.43 5.88 -11.55
CA PRO A 41 -6.85 6.77 -10.47
C PRO A 41 -8.34 7.16 -10.52
N ALA A 42 -9.08 6.89 -11.61
CA ALA A 42 -10.46 7.34 -11.76
C ALA A 42 -11.41 6.84 -10.64
N PRO A 43 -11.35 5.56 -10.20
CA PRO A 43 -12.16 5.09 -9.06
C PRO A 43 -11.81 5.81 -7.75
N LEU A 44 -10.55 6.19 -7.56
CA LEU A 44 -10.11 6.92 -6.37
C LEU A 44 -10.61 8.38 -6.40
N ARG A 45 -10.59 9.03 -7.56
CA ARG A 45 -11.18 10.38 -7.73
C ARG A 45 -12.69 10.37 -7.47
N ALA A 46 -13.40 9.33 -7.93
CA ALA A 46 -14.83 9.16 -7.64
C ALA A 46 -15.14 9.03 -6.14
N LEU A 47 -14.15 8.61 -5.32
CA LEU A 47 -14.22 8.56 -3.86
C LEU A 47 -13.76 9.86 -3.18
N GLY A 48 -13.57 10.94 -3.95
CA GLY A 48 -13.21 12.26 -3.46
C GLY A 48 -11.71 12.44 -3.16
N LEU A 49 -10.82 11.59 -3.70
CA LEU A 49 -9.39 11.85 -3.60
C LEU A 49 -9.01 13.02 -4.52
N SER A 50 -8.30 13.99 -3.94
CA SER A 50 -7.65 15.06 -4.70
C SER A 50 -6.41 14.53 -5.42
N ASP A 51 -5.95 15.25 -6.43
CA ASP A 51 -4.69 14.90 -7.11
C ASP A 51 -3.49 14.94 -6.15
N ARG A 52 -3.53 15.83 -5.14
CA ARG A 52 -2.51 15.82 -4.07
C ARG A 52 -2.55 14.51 -3.26
N ALA A 53 -3.74 14.04 -2.88
CA ALA A 53 -3.86 12.78 -2.15
C ALA A 53 -3.45 11.56 -3.00
N LEU A 54 -3.72 11.59 -4.30
CA LEU A 54 -3.24 10.58 -5.25
C LEU A 54 -1.73 10.58 -5.38
N HIS A 55 -1.12 11.76 -5.47
CA HIS A 55 0.32 11.92 -5.49
C HIS A 55 0.96 11.36 -4.21
N ASP A 56 0.42 11.72 -3.05
CA ASP A 56 0.91 11.22 -1.76
C ASP A 56 0.76 9.69 -1.65
N LEU A 57 -0.34 9.11 -2.16
CA LEU A 57 -0.54 7.66 -2.24
C LEU A 57 0.56 6.99 -3.09
N VAL A 58 0.81 7.50 -4.30
CA VAL A 58 1.83 6.97 -5.21
C VAL A 58 3.22 7.05 -4.57
N LEU A 59 3.56 8.18 -3.94
CA LEU A 59 4.84 8.38 -3.27
C LEU A 59 5.06 7.35 -2.15
N VAL A 60 4.06 7.14 -1.29
CA VAL A 60 4.16 6.17 -0.18
C VAL A 60 4.34 4.75 -0.73
N VAL A 61 3.53 4.35 -1.71
CA VAL A 61 3.64 3.01 -2.31
C VAL A 61 5.00 2.81 -2.98
N ALA A 62 5.47 3.79 -3.75
CA ALA A 62 6.77 3.73 -4.41
C ALA A 62 7.94 3.66 -3.41
N TYR A 63 7.89 4.46 -2.35
CA TYR A 63 8.91 4.47 -1.30
C TYR A 63 9.04 3.10 -0.62
N PHE A 64 7.92 2.50 -0.19
CA PHE A 64 7.95 1.17 0.42
C PHE A 64 8.41 0.11 -0.57
N ASN A 65 8.00 0.19 -1.83
CA ASN A 65 8.49 -0.72 -2.87
C ASN A 65 10.02 -0.61 -3.08
N PHE A 66 10.60 0.58 -2.94
CA PHE A 66 12.06 0.78 -2.98
C PHE A 66 12.75 0.18 -1.76
N VAL A 67 12.31 0.55 -0.55
CA VAL A 67 12.91 0.07 0.71
C VAL A 67 12.78 -1.44 0.85
N ASN A 68 11.62 -2.01 0.53
CA ASN A 68 11.38 -3.45 0.61
C ASN A 68 12.32 -4.24 -0.31
N ARG A 69 12.70 -3.70 -1.47
CA ARG A 69 13.66 -4.35 -2.38
C ARG A 69 15.07 -4.34 -1.83
N ILE A 70 15.48 -3.24 -1.20
CA ILE A 70 16.78 -3.17 -0.52
C ILE A 70 16.82 -4.16 0.64
N ALA A 71 15.83 -4.09 1.53
CA ALA A 71 15.78 -4.95 2.71
C ALA A 71 15.73 -6.43 2.34
N SER A 72 14.88 -6.81 1.37
CA SER A 72 14.77 -8.20 0.93
C SER A 72 15.98 -8.66 0.12
N GLY A 73 16.57 -7.80 -0.70
CA GLY A 73 17.73 -8.15 -1.54
C GLY A 73 19.04 -8.27 -0.77
N LEU A 74 19.14 -7.62 0.40
CA LEU A 74 20.30 -7.69 1.29
C LEU A 74 20.08 -8.55 2.53
N GLU A 75 18.94 -9.25 2.62
CA GLU A 75 18.56 -10.08 3.76
C GLU A 75 18.65 -9.35 5.12
N VAL A 76 18.23 -8.08 5.14
CA VAL A 76 18.24 -7.26 6.36
C VAL A 76 17.34 -7.91 7.41
N GLN A 77 17.94 -8.26 8.55
CA GLN A 77 17.24 -8.80 9.71
C GLN A 77 16.45 -7.68 10.40
N LEU A 78 15.28 -8.02 10.94
CA LEU A 78 14.56 -7.13 11.85
C LEU A 78 15.38 -6.96 13.14
N GLU A 79 15.16 -5.85 13.85
CA GLU A 79 15.81 -5.61 15.14
C GLU A 79 15.49 -6.75 16.13
N PRO A 80 16.45 -7.17 16.98
CA PRO A 80 16.23 -8.22 17.95
C PRO A 80 15.03 -7.90 18.85
N GLY A 81 13.99 -8.73 18.79
CA GLY A 81 12.77 -8.59 19.61
C GLY A 81 11.50 -8.23 18.82
N GLU A 82 11.59 -7.91 17.53
CA GLU A 82 10.40 -7.87 16.68
C GLU A 82 9.97 -9.29 16.30
N PRO A 83 8.70 -9.68 16.54
CA PRO A 83 8.22 -10.99 16.14
C PRO A 83 8.32 -11.12 14.61
N ALA A 84 8.89 -12.22 14.15
CA ALA A 84 8.90 -12.56 12.73
C ALA A 84 7.45 -12.57 12.22
N ARG A 85 7.14 -11.75 11.21
CA ARG A 85 5.81 -11.79 10.59
C ARG A 85 5.63 -13.16 9.95
N GLU A 86 4.68 -13.94 10.47
CA GLU A 86 4.31 -15.25 9.92
C GLU A 86 3.99 -15.10 8.42
N ARG A 87 4.61 -15.96 7.59
CA ARG A 87 4.46 -15.93 6.13
C ARG A 87 3.15 -16.56 5.69
#